data_AF-A0A432PY39-F1
#
_entry.id   AF-A0A432PY39-F1
#
_cell.length_a   1.000
_cell.length_b   1.000
_cell.length_c   1.000
_cell.angle_alpha   90.00
_cell.angle_beta   90.00
_cell.angle_gamma   90.00
#
_symmetry.space_group_name_H-M   'P 1'
#
loop_
_entity.id
_entity.type
_entity.pdbx_description
1 polymer ?
#
loop_
_entity_poly.entity_id
_entity_poly.type
_entity_poly.pdbx_seq_one_letter_code
_entity_poly.pdbx_strand_id
1 'polypeptide(L)'
;GTMAHSYVMIFTREEDSFKAFARLYPKNAIFLIDTYNTIEATKKVVKLAKEGVPVVGVRIDSGDIVELSKEVRRILDENGLKDVKIVVSGGVDEYKIKEWFDRGAPIDAFGVGTKFITSADAPYFDIAYKLVEYEGKPKYKLSPGKKTFPYKRQVYRYYENGKMSYDETAKWNNKREGEPLVELVVKEGELLKELPSLKEIREVVMSELEKLPENYKDITRHYDYEVKILDWE
;
A
#
# COMPACT_ATOMS: atom_id res chain seq x y z
N GLY A 1 15.40 -2.01 -7.24
CA GLY A 1 15.49 -3.47 -7.46
C GLY A 1 16.85 -3.95 -7.00
N THR A 2 16.95 -5.17 -6.50
CA THR A 2 18.20 -5.77 -6.00
C THR A 2 18.77 -6.76 -7.02
N MET A 3 18.92 -8.03 -6.65
CA MET A 3 19.29 -9.15 -7.53
C MET A 3 18.20 -10.23 -7.50
N ALA A 4 18.13 -11.07 -8.53
CA ALA A 4 17.26 -12.25 -8.57
C ALA A 4 18.08 -13.54 -8.37
N HIS A 5 17.42 -14.65 -8.06
CA HIS A 5 18.10 -15.94 -7.91
C HIS A 5 18.92 -16.32 -9.15
N SER A 6 18.41 -16.05 -10.35
CA SER A 6 19.13 -16.30 -11.61
C SER A 6 20.50 -15.60 -11.67
N TYR A 7 20.60 -14.39 -11.10
CA TYR A 7 21.87 -13.67 -11.01
C TYR A 7 22.85 -14.32 -10.05
N VAL A 8 22.38 -14.90 -8.95
CA VAL A 8 23.25 -15.65 -8.03
C VAL A 8 23.70 -16.97 -8.66
N MET A 9 22.77 -17.68 -9.30
CA MET A 9 22.97 -19.02 -9.86
C MET A 9 23.95 -19.10 -11.04
N ILE A 10 24.17 -18.01 -11.78
CA ILE A 10 25.15 -18.00 -12.88
C ILE A 10 26.60 -18.01 -12.38
N PHE A 11 26.84 -17.64 -11.12
CA PHE A 11 28.17 -17.69 -10.52
C PHE A 11 28.40 -19.06 -9.89
N THR A 12 29.62 -19.58 -10.03
CA THR A 12 30.06 -20.81 -9.37
C THR A 12 30.00 -20.69 -7.84
N ARG A 13 30.28 -19.49 -7.30
CA ARG A 13 30.23 -19.18 -5.88
C ARG A 13 29.26 -18.04 -5.63
N GLU A 14 28.38 -18.22 -4.64
CA GLU A 14 27.43 -17.18 -4.22
C GLU A 14 28.12 -15.86 -3.82
N GLU A 15 29.27 -15.90 -3.12
CA GLU A 15 30.06 -14.70 -2.76
C GLU A 15 30.50 -13.88 -3.98
N ASP A 16 30.80 -14.54 -5.10
CA ASP A 16 31.27 -13.85 -6.31
C ASP A 16 30.14 -13.02 -6.92
N SER A 17 28.89 -13.50 -6.81
CA SER A 17 27.71 -12.74 -7.22
C SER A 17 27.55 -11.47 -6.36
N PHE A 18 27.74 -11.57 -5.04
CA PHE A 18 27.64 -10.44 -4.13
C PHE A 18 28.74 -9.40 -4.38
N LYS A 19 30.00 -9.85 -4.56
CA LYS A 19 31.12 -8.98 -4.93
C LYS A 19 30.88 -8.30 -6.28
N ALA A 20 30.39 -9.03 -7.28
CA ALA A 20 30.07 -8.47 -8.59
C ALA A 20 28.98 -7.40 -8.49
N PHE A 21 27.89 -7.68 -7.76
CA PHE A 21 26.80 -6.74 -7.58
C PHE A 21 27.23 -5.48 -6.83
N ALA A 22 27.98 -5.62 -5.74
CA ALA A 22 28.47 -4.49 -4.95
C ALA A 22 29.42 -3.57 -5.73
N ARG A 23 30.22 -4.11 -6.66
CA ARG A 23 31.07 -3.30 -7.55
C ARG A 23 30.26 -2.44 -8.49
N LEU A 24 29.15 -2.96 -9.02
CA LEU A 24 28.28 -2.23 -9.95
C LEU A 24 27.35 -1.25 -9.23
N TYR A 25 26.85 -1.62 -8.05
CA TYR A 25 25.84 -0.87 -7.31
C TYR A 25 26.24 -0.63 -5.85
N PRO A 26 27.37 0.05 -5.58
CA PRO A 26 27.93 0.15 -4.23
C PRO A 26 27.01 0.84 -3.22
N LYS A 27 26.14 1.76 -3.68
CA LYS A 27 25.17 2.47 -2.83
C LYS A 27 23.87 1.70 -2.58
N ASN A 28 23.63 0.60 -3.30
CA ASN A 28 22.38 -0.17 -3.27
C ASN A 28 22.64 -1.68 -3.15
N ALA A 29 23.78 -2.07 -2.57
CA ALA A 29 24.21 -3.46 -2.44
C ALA A 29 23.36 -4.23 -1.43
N ILE A 30 22.18 -4.67 -1.85
CA ILE A 30 21.27 -5.51 -1.07
C ILE A 30 21.32 -6.93 -1.64
N PHE A 31 21.79 -7.89 -0.85
CA PHE A 31 22.10 -9.24 -1.33
C PHE A 31 20.96 -10.22 -1.08
N LEU A 32 20.59 -11.01 -2.09
CA LEU A 32 19.60 -12.08 -1.96
C LEU A 32 20.25 -13.30 -1.32
N ILE A 33 19.89 -13.61 -0.08
CA ILE A 33 20.64 -14.57 0.75
C ILE A 33 20.00 -15.96 0.82
N ASP A 34 18.81 -16.17 0.26
CA ASP A 34 18.07 -17.42 0.35
C ASP A 34 18.09 -18.26 -0.94
N THR A 35 19.08 -18.05 -1.81
CA THR A 35 19.23 -18.88 -3.03
C THR A 35 19.58 -20.34 -2.70
N TYR A 36 20.42 -20.56 -1.68
CA TYR A 36 20.83 -21.90 -1.25
C TYR A 36 20.59 -22.14 0.23
N ASN A 37 21.12 -21.28 1.10
CA ASN A 37 20.93 -21.35 2.55
C ASN A 37 21.11 -19.96 3.17
N THR A 38 20.02 -19.43 3.73
CA THR A 38 19.93 -18.07 4.30
C THR A 38 20.99 -17.79 5.37
N ILE A 39 21.24 -18.75 6.26
CA ILE A 39 22.15 -18.55 7.40
C ILE A 39 23.60 -18.59 6.94
N GLU A 40 23.96 -19.56 6.10
CA GLU A 40 25.31 -19.65 5.54
C GLU A 40 25.61 -18.48 4.60
N ALA A 41 24.63 -18.01 3.82
CA ALA A 41 24.77 -16.81 3.01
C ALA A 41 24.98 -15.57 3.88
N THR A 42 24.29 -15.43 5.01
CA THR A 42 24.50 -14.31 5.94
C THR A 42 25.92 -14.30 6.52
N LYS A 43 26.49 -15.46 6.86
CA LYS A 43 27.90 -15.56 7.27
C LYS A 43 28.86 -15.13 6.17
N LYS A 44 28.56 -15.45 4.91
CA LYS A 44 29.32 -14.95 3.74
C LYS A 44 29.21 -13.42 3.65
N VAL A 45 28.03 -12.84 3.82
CA VAL A 45 27.84 -11.38 3.84
C VAL A 45 28.69 -10.72 4.92
N VAL A 46 28.73 -11.28 6.13
CA VAL A 46 29.61 -10.80 7.23
C VAL A 46 31.07 -10.80 6.82
N LYS A 47 31.55 -11.89 6.21
CA LYS A 47 32.93 -12.00 5.74
C LYS A 47 33.24 -10.93 4.68
N LEU A 48 32.35 -10.75 3.72
CA LEU A 48 32.49 -9.72 2.67
C LEU A 48 32.55 -8.31 3.24
N ALA A 49 31.70 -8.00 4.22
CA ALA A 49 31.72 -6.70 4.88
C ALA A 49 33.06 -6.44 5.58
N LYS A 50 33.64 -7.45 6.24
CA LYS A 50 34.99 -7.39 6.85
C LYS A 50 36.10 -7.20 5.81
N GLU A 51 35.90 -7.70 4.59
CA GLU A 51 36.79 -7.48 3.43
C GLU A 51 36.60 -6.09 2.78
N GLY A 52 35.72 -5.23 3.31
CA GLY A 52 35.46 -3.89 2.79
C GLY A 52 34.47 -3.84 1.61
N VAL A 53 33.75 -4.94 1.34
CA VAL A 53 32.68 -4.93 0.34
C VAL A 53 31.48 -4.14 0.88
N PRO A 54 30.95 -3.16 0.13
CA PRO A 54 29.75 -2.43 0.54
C PRO A 54 28.55 -3.37 0.72
N VAL A 55 27.91 -3.29 1.88
CA VAL A 55 26.67 -4.04 2.20
C VAL A 55 25.66 -3.05 2.75
N VAL A 56 24.57 -2.83 2.00
CA VAL A 56 23.47 -1.96 2.42
C VAL A 56 22.36 -2.77 3.09
N GLY A 57 22.17 -4.01 2.65
CA GLY A 57 21.14 -4.88 3.19
C GLY A 57 21.23 -6.31 2.70
N VAL A 58 20.32 -7.13 3.20
CA VAL A 58 20.06 -8.48 2.72
C VAL A 58 18.57 -8.62 2.41
N ARG A 59 18.23 -9.50 1.46
CA ARG A 59 16.86 -9.82 1.09
C ARG A 59 16.56 -11.29 1.34
N ILE A 60 15.42 -11.56 1.99
CA ILE A 60 14.85 -12.89 2.21
C ILE A 60 13.54 -12.96 1.41
N ASP A 61 13.36 -13.98 0.58
CA ASP A 61 12.19 -14.15 -0.30
C ASP A 61 11.38 -15.43 0.00
N SER A 62 11.88 -16.27 0.91
CA SER A 62 11.30 -17.58 1.22
C SER A 62 11.60 -18.07 2.64
N GLY A 63 10.91 -19.14 3.05
CA GLY A 63 11.07 -19.78 4.36
C GLY A 63 10.24 -19.16 5.49
N ASP A 64 10.54 -19.52 6.74
CA ASP A 64 9.95 -18.87 7.91
C ASP A 64 10.62 -17.51 8.14
N ILE A 65 9.98 -16.46 7.62
CA ILE A 65 10.49 -15.09 7.66
C ILE A 65 10.76 -14.61 9.08
N VAL A 66 9.95 -14.99 10.07
CA VAL A 66 10.10 -14.51 11.44
C VAL A 66 11.36 -15.09 12.06
N GLU A 67 11.53 -16.40 11.96
CA GLU A 67 12.69 -17.08 12.54
C GLU A 67 13.98 -16.73 11.77
N LEU A 68 13.91 -16.72 10.44
CA LEU A 68 15.06 -16.38 9.60
C LEU A 68 15.51 -14.93 9.80
N SER A 69 14.60 -13.96 9.83
CA SER A 69 14.98 -12.54 10.03
C SER A 69 15.62 -12.30 11.40
N LYS A 70 15.11 -12.93 12.46
CA LYS A 70 15.71 -12.87 13.80
C LYS A 70 17.13 -13.42 13.82
N GLU A 71 17.34 -14.58 13.22
CA GLU A 71 18.67 -15.20 13.18
C GLU A 71 19.65 -14.42 12.30
N VAL A 72 19.19 -13.93 11.15
CA VAL A 72 19.97 -13.03 10.27
C VAL A 72 20.38 -11.77 11.03
N ARG A 73 19.43 -11.13 11.72
CA ARG A 73 19.69 -9.93 12.52
C ARG A 73 20.73 -10.21 13.62
N ARG A 74 20.59 -11.32 14.35
CA ARG A 74 21.53 -11.74 15.40
C ARG A 74 22.95 -11.87 14.84
N ILE A 75 23.13 -12.58 13.72
CA ILE A 75 24.44 -12.79 13.08
C ILE A 75 25.06 -11.46 12.63
N LEU A 76 24.27 -10.58 12.01
CA LEU A 76 24.75 -9.27 11.58
C LEU A 76 25.18 -8.41 12.78
N ASP A 77 24.37 -8.39 13.85
CA ASP A 77 24.61 -7.55 15.02
C ASP A 77 25.83 -8.01 15.83
N GLU A 78 26.01 -9.32 16.01
CA GLU A 78 27.20 -9.91 16.64
C GLU A 78 28.49 -9.59 15.89
N ASN A 79 28.39 -9.22 14.62
CA ASN A 79 29.53 -8.83 13.78
C ASN A 79 29.59 -7.31 13.53
N GLY A 80 28.84 -6.51 14.29
CA GLY A 80 28.87 -5.05 14.21
C GLY A 80 28.13 -4.45 13.02
N LEU A 81 27.33 -5.23 12.29
CA LEU A 81 26.62 -4.81 11.06
C LEU A 81 25.18 -4.37 11.34
N LYS A 82 24.99 -3.56 12.39
CA LYS A 82 23.65 -3.14 12.86
C LYS A 82 22.87 -2.33 11.83
N ASP A 83 23.58 -1.58 10.97
CA ASP A 83 22.98 -0.71 9.96
C ASP A 83 22.59 -1.45 8.66
N VAL A 84 22.97 -2.72 8.52
CA VAL A 84 22.61 -3.55 7.36
C VAL A 84 21.13 -3.89 7.42
N LYS A 85 20.36 -3.44 6.43
CA LYS A 85 18.89 -3.59 6.40
C LYS A 85 18.45 -5.02 6.04
N ILE A 86 17.34 -5.47 6.60
CA ILE A 86 16.66 -6.72 6.23
C ILE A 86 15.43 -6.37 5.40
N VAL A 87 15.43 -6.82 4.15
CA VAL A 87 14.33 -6.65 3.21
C VAL A 87 13.62 -7.99 3.03
N VAL A 88 12.30 -8.00 3.07
CA VAL A 88 11.51 -9.21 2.82
C VAL A 88 10.67 -9.04 1.57
N SER A 89 10.64 -10.07 0.72
CA SER A 89 9.71 -10.19 -0.40
C SER A 89 9.09 -11.60 -0.42
N GLY A 90 8.33 -11.92 -1.46
CA GLY A 90 7.78 -13.28 -1.62
C GLY A 90 6.42 -13.44 -0.96
N GLY A 91 5.35 -13.24 -1.75
CA GLY A 91 3.98 -13.46 -1.28
C GLY A 91 3.56 -12.61 -0.08
N VAL A 92 4.13 -11.40 0.05
CA VAL A 92 3.81 -10.41 1.09
C VAL A 92 2.40 -9.82 0.86
N ASP A 93 1.68 -9.59 1.96
CA ASP A 93 0.46 -8.78 2.07
C ASP A 93 0.42 -8.10 3.44
N GLU A 94 -0.59 -7.27 3.66
CA GLU A 94 -0.83 -6.53 4.91
C GLU A 94 -1.02 -7.43 6.12
N TYR A 95 -1.63 -8.61 5.96
CA TYR A 95 -1.85 -9.57 7.05
C TYR A 95 -0.54 -10.22 7.51
N LYS A 96 0.31 -10.64 6.57
CA LYS A 96 1.66 -11.15 6.88
C LYS A 96 2.54 -10.07 7.49
N ILE A 97 2.51 -8.85 6.95
CA ILE A 97 3.25 -7.72 7.52
C ILE A 97 2.85 -7.54 8.98
N LYS A 98 1.54 -7.50 9.28
CA LYS A 98 1.04 -7.43 10.64
C LYS A 98 1.53 -8.60 11.50
N GLU A 99 1.40 -9.84 11.03
CA GLU A 99 1.86 -11.03 11.77
C GLU A 99 3.36 -10.94 12.11
N TRP A 100 4.19 -10.53 11.15
CA TRP A 100 5.63 -10.41 11.35
C TRP A 100 5.99 -9.33 12.36
N PHE A 101 5.30 -8.18 12.33
CA PHE A 101 5.46 -7.14 13.36
C PHE A 101 5.02 -7.63 14.74
N ASP A 102 3.85 -8.27 14.84
CA ASP A 102 3.32 -8.80 16.11
C ASP A 102 4.26 -9.87 16.71
N ARG A 103 4.95 -10.64 15.87
CA ARG A 103 5.95 -11.64 16.27
C ARG A 103 7.36 -11.07 16.48
N GLY A 104 7.55 -9.77 16.34
CA GLY A 104 8.83 -9.08 16.55
C GLY A 104 9.91 -9.43 15.52
N ALA A 105 9.53 -9.61 14.25
CA ALA A 105 10.48 -9.83 13.16
C ALA A 105 11.25 -8.53 12.84
N PRO A 106 12.60 -8.52 12.87
CA PRO A 106 13.39 -7.34 12.56
C PRO A 106 13.48 -7.13 11.04
N ILE A 107 12.47 -6.49 10.46
CA ILE A 107 12.37 -6.22 9.02
C ILE A 107 12.33 -4.71 8.78
N ASP A 108 13.17 -4.22 7.87
CA ASP A 108 13.32 -2.80 7.57
C ASP A 108 12.53 -2.36 6.33
N ALA A 109 12.23 -3.29 5.42
CA ALA A 109 11.46 -3.00 4.20
C ALA A 109 10.76 -4.23 3.64
N PHE A 110 9.63 -3.99 2.96
CA PHE A 110 8.82 -5.02 2.31
C PHE A 110 8.72 -4.80 0.80
N GLY A 111 8.95 -5.86 0.02
CA GLY A 111 8.63 -5.93 -1.39
C GLY A 111 7.28 -6.60 -1.59
N VAL A 112 6.23 -5.81 -1.78
CA VAL A 112 4.86 -6.30 -2.02
C VAL A 112 4.59 -6.33 -3.52
N GLY A 113 4.22 -7.51 -4.03
CA GLY A 113 4.08 -7.77 -5.47
C GLY A 113 2.65 -8.14 -5.86
N THR A 114 2.44 -9.42 -6.19
CA THR A 114 1.21 -9.95 -6.79
C THR A 114 -0.05 -9.52 -6.06
N LYS A 115 -0.13 -9.73 -4.74
CA LYS A 115 -1.36 -9.49 -3.98
C LYS A 115 -1.80 -8.02 -4.03
N PHE A 116 -0.85 -7.10 -3.95
CA PHE A 116 -1.10 -5.66 -4.06
C PHE A 116 -1.49 -5.26 -5.48
N ILE A 117 -0.72 -5.65 -6.50
CA ILE A 117 -0.96 -5.21 -7.88
C ILE A 117 -2.26 -5.76 -8.47
N THR A 118 -2.68 -6.95 -8.03
CA THR A 118 -3.93 -7.57 -8.52
C THR A 118 -5.13 -7.28 -7.62
N SER A 119 -4.95 -6.59 -6.48
CA SER A 119 -5.99 -6.49 -5.43
C SER A 119 -6.60 -7.88 -5.14
N ALA A 120 -5.76 -8.84 -4.76
CA ALA A 120 -6.11 -10.27 -4.80
C ALA A 120 -7.34 -10.66 -3.95
N ASP A 121 -7.65 -9.88 -2.92
CA ASP A 121 -8.79 -10.00 -2.03
C ASP A 121 -10.07 -9.34 -2.57
N ALA A 122 -9.93 -8.23 -3.30
CA ALA A 122 -11.02 -7.49 -3.94
C ALA A 122 -10.63 -7.02 -5.36
N PRO A 123 -10.57 -7.93 -6.36
CA PRO A 123 -9.96 -7.65 -7.66
C PRO A 123 -10.77 -6.73 -8.58
N TYR A 124 -11.95 -6.29 -8.14
CA TYR A 124 -12.80 -5.36 -8.87
C TYR A 124 -13.63 -4.50 -7.90
N PHE A 125 -13.95 -3.29 -8.33
CA PHE A 125 -14.99 -2.47 -7.73
C PHE A 125 -16.26 -2.55 -8.59
N ASP A 126 -17.42 -2.77 -7.98
CA ASP A 126 -18.72 -2.78 -8.68
C ASP A 126 -19.22 -1.33 -8.94
N ILE A 127 -18.43 -0.57 -9.71
CA ILE A 127 -18.76 0.81 -10.08
C ILE A 127 -19.72 0.79 -11.27
N ALA A 128 -20.80 1.57 -11.18
CA ALA A 128 -21.79 1.70 -12.24
C ALA A 128 -22.07 3.15 -12.60
N TYR A 129 -22.10 3.45 -13.90
CA TYR A 129 -22.67 4.69 -14.43
C TYR A 129 -24.18 4.56 -14.57
N LYS A 130 -24.93 5.59 -14.16
CA LYS A 130 -26.40 5.65 -14.24
C LYS A 130 -26.86 7.03 -14.68
N LEU A 131 -27.85 7.06 -15.57
CA LEU A 131 -28.60 8.27 -15.88
C LEU A 131 -29.53 8.59 -14.71
N VAL A 132 -29.37 9.78 -14.13
CA VAL A 132 -30.16 10.23 -12.96
C VAL A 132 -31.18 11.30 -13.31
N GLU A 133 -31.00 12.00 -14.45
CA GLU A 133 -31.86 13.08 -14.92
C GLU A 133 -31.76 13.22 -16.44
N TYR A 134 -32.87 13.52 -17.10
CA TYR A 134 -32.90 13.84 -18.54
C TYR A 134 -33.99 14.88 -18.81
N GLU A 135 -33.62 16.00 -19.44
CA GLU A 135 -34.51 17.15 -19.68
C GLU A 135 -35.26 17.60 -18.42
N GLY A 136 -34.55 17.68 -17.29
CA GLY A 136 -35.11 18.05 -15.98
C GLY A 136 -36.02 16.99 -15.34
N LYS A 137 -36.21 15.83 -15.97
CA LYS A 137 -37.05 14.73 -15.45
C LYS A 137 -36.18 13.68 -14.74
N PRO A 138 -36.61 13.18 -13.56
CA PRO A 138 -35.86 12.17 -12.83
C PRO A 138 -35.76 10.86 -13.62
N LYS A 139 -34.61 10.19 -13.51
CA LYS A 139 -34.40 8.84 -14.04
C LYS A 139 -33.89 7.95 -12.92
N TYR A 140 -34.54 6.81 -12.76
CA TYR A 140 -34.14 5.82 -11.76
C TYR A 140 -34.60 4.42 -12.15
N LYS A 141 -33.90 3.42 -11.62
CA LYS A 141 -34.24 2.00 -11.77
C LYS A 141 -35.02 1.54 -10.55
N LEU A 142 -36.17 0.89 -10.79
CA LEU A 142 -37.06 0.37 -9.76
C LEU A 142 -36.81 -1.10 -9.40
N SER A 143 -35.87 -1.78 -10.07
CA SER A 143 -35.62 -3.19 -9.80
C SER A 143 -35.19 -3.41 -8.34
N PRO A 144 -35.71 -4.45 -7.68
CA PRO A 144 -35.31 -4.82 -6.32
C PRO A 144 -33.78 -4.93 -6.18
N GLY A 145 -33.23 -4.39 -5.09
CA GLY A 145 -31.79 -4.45 -4.77
C GLY A 145 -30.86 -3.55 -5.62
N LYS A 146 -31.37 -2.84 -6.64
CA LYS A 146 -30.58 -1.91 -7.48
C LYS A 146 -31.28 -0.57 -7.68
N LYS A 147 -31.81 -0.01 -6.60
CA LYS A 147 -32.40 1.34 -6.61
C LYS A 147 -31.31 2.36 -6.93
N THR A 148 -31.61 3.28 -7.83
CA THR A 148 -30.71 4.40 -8.18
C THR A 148 -31.38 5.70 -7.77
N PHE A 149 -30.61 6.69 -7.33
CA PHE A 149 -31.15 7.96 -6.87
C PHE A 149 -31.27 8.94 -8.05
N PRO A 150 -32.46 9.53 -8.27
CA PRO A 150 -32.63 10.51 -9.34
C PRO A 150 -31.98 11.86 -9.00
N TYR A 151 -31.90 12.69 -10.05
CA TYR A 151 -31.36 14.05 -10.06
C TYR A 151 -29.84 14.13 -9.86
N LYS A 152 -29.27 15.27 -10.23
CA LYS A 152 -27.90 15.61 -9.84
C LYS A 152 -27.80 15.73 -8.31
N ARG A 153 -26.76 15.14 -7.72
CA ARG A 153 -26.55 15.11 -6.27
C ARG A 153 -25.17 15.62 -5.88
N GLN A 154 -25.06 16.06 -4.63
CA GLN A 154 -23.83 16.38 -3.93
C GLN A 154 -23.67 15.40 -2.76
N VAL A 155 -22.43 15.16 -2.33
CA VAL A 155 -22.08 14.42 -1.12
C VAL A 155 -21.44 15.40 -0.15
N TYR A 156 -21.88 15.38 1.09
CA TYR A 156 -21.40 16.24 2.16
C TYR A 156 -20.83 15.40 3.30
N ARG A 157 -19.59 15.67 3.69
CA ARG A 157 -18.93 15.01 4.82
C ARG A 157 -19.12 15.79 6.11
N TYR A 158 -19.53 15.10 7.15
CA TYR A 158 -19.65 15.67 8.50
C TYR A 158 -18.52 15.16 9.39
N TYR A 159 -18.08 16.05 10.28
CA TYR A 159 -16.99 15.77 11.21
C TYR A 159 -17.46 15.91 12.65
N GLU A 160 -16.94 15.05 13.50
CA GLU A 160 -17.11 15.12 14.95
C GLU A 160 -15.73 15.04 15.60
N ASN A 161 -15.39 16.01 16.46
CA ASN A 161 -14.07 16.09 17.10
C ASN A 161 -12.88 16.00 16.10
N GLY A 162 -13.04 16.59 14.91
CA GLY A 162 -12.02 16.57 13.85
C GLY A 162 -11.87 15.24 13.11
N LYS A 163 -12.76 14.27 13.36
CA LYS A 163 -12.80 12.98 12.66
C LYS A 163 -14.02 12.86 11.79
N MET A 164 -13.92 12.11 10.68
CA MET A 164 -15.06 11.82 9.81
C MET A 164 -16.13 11.07 10.60
N SER A 165 -17.38 11.51 10.51
CA SER A 165 -18.50 10.92 11.25
C SER A 165 -19.43 10.15 10.31
N TYR A 166 -20.01 10.85 9.33
CA TYR A 166 -20.86 10.27 8.30
C TYR A 166 -20.85 11.14 7.05
N ASP A 167 -21.25 10.56 5.92
CA ASP A 167 -21.52 11.31 4.69
C ASP A 167 -23.03 11.41 4.46
N GLU A 168 -23.47 12.51 3.86
CA GLU A 168 -24.87 12.76 3.51
C GLU A 168 -24.97 13.10 2.03
N THR A 169 -25.96 12.54 1.34
CA THR A 169 -26.26 12.92 -0.04
C THR A 169 -27.50 13.81 -0.09
N ALA A 170 -27.43 14.87 -0.91
CA ALA A 170 -28.55 15.77 -1.15
C ALA A 170 -28.65 16.14 -2.64
N LYS A 171 -29.83 16.62 -3.07
CA LYS A 171 -30.00 17.18 -4.43
C LYS A 171 -29.03 18.35 -4.61
N TRP A 172 -28.47 18.54 -5.81
CA TRP A 172 -27.38 19.50 -6.08
C TRP A 172 -27.64 20.94 -5.60
N ASN A 173 -28.89 21.39 -5.66
CA ASN A 173 -29.27 22.74 -5.24
C ASN A 173 -29.64 22.84 -3.75
N ASN A 174 -29.64 21.74 -3.02
CA ASN A 174 -29.95 21.68 -1.60
C ASN A 174 -28.65 21.68 -0.79
N LYS A 175 -28.15 22.87 -0.49
CA LYS A 175 -26.91 23.03 0.28
C LYS A 175 -27.07 22.51 1.70
N ARG A 176 -26.02 21.84 2.19
CA ARG A 176 -25.92 21.32 3.55
C ARG A 176 -24.73 21.95 4.27
N GLU A 177 -24.67 21.76 5.59
CA GLU A 177 -23.61 22.34 6.43
C GLU A 177 -22.30 21.56 6.36
N GLY A 178 -22.35 20.27 6.00
CA GLY A 178 -21.16 19.45 5.82
C GLY A 178 -20.23 19.94 4.69
N GLU A 179 -19.02 19.39 4.66
CA GLU A 179 -18.02 19.70 3.62
C GLU A 179 -18.43 19.05 2.28
N PRO A 180 -18.62 19.81 1.20
CA PRO A 180 -18.97 19.24 -0.11
C PRO A 180 -17.80 18.48 -0.73
N LEU A 181 -18.03 17.25 -1.19
CA LEU A 181 -16.99 16.37 -1.74
C LEU A 181 -16.94 16.32 -3.27
N VAL A 182 -18.06 16.57 -3.96
CA VAL A 182 -18.11 16.58 -5.43
C VAL A 182 -17.78 17.97 -5.94
N GLU A 183 -16.71 18.06 -6.71
CA GLU A 183 -16.22 19.30 -7.29
C GLU A 183 -16.45 19.34 -8.81
N LEU A 184 -16.77 20.53 -9.35
CA LEU A 184 -16.88 20.73 -10.80
C LEU A 184 -15.48 20.87 -11.40
N VAL A 185 -15.00 19.83 -12.09
CA VAL A 185 -13.65 19.81 -12.70
C VAL A 185 -13.65 20.16 -14.18
N VAL A 186 -14.73 19.86 -14.91
CA VAL A 186 -14.89 20.14 -16.34
C VAL A 186 -16.24 20.81 -16.58
N LYS A 187 -16.26 21.88 -17.38
CA LYS A 187 -17.48 22.55 -17.83
C LYS A 187 -17.37 22.84 -19.32
N GLU A 188 -18.39 22.47 -20.08
CA GLU A 188 -18.47 22.73 -21.53
C GLU A 188 -17.26 22.21 -22.32
N GLY A 189 -16.66 21.10 -21.87
CA GLY A 189 -15.48 20.48 -22.49
C GLY A 189 -14.15 21.07 -22.04
N GLU A 190 -14.15 22.12 -21.23
CA GLU A 190 -12.96 22.76 -20.71
C GLU A 190 -12.69 22.36 -19.26
N LEU A 191 -11.42 22.05 -18.97
CA LEU A 191 -10.95 21.79 -17.62
C LEU A 191 -10.89 23.12 -16.84
N LEU A 192 -11.54 23.17 -15.68
CA LEU A 192 -11.67 24.41 -14.89
C LEU A 192 -10.48 24.70 -13.96
N LYS A 193 -9.61 23.71 -13.74
CA LYS A 193 -8.45 23.81 -12.85
C LYS A 193 -7.34 22.89 -13.31
N GLU A 194 -6.10 23.22 -12.95
CA GLU A 194 -4.99 22.29 -13.15
C GLU A 194 -5.18 21.03 -12.30
N LEU A 195 -4.76 19.89 -12.85
CA LEU A 195 -4.81 18.62 -12.12
C LEU A 195 -3.66 18.59 -11.09
N PRO A 196 -3.90 18.06 -9.89
CA PRO A 196 -2.87 18.01 -8.86
C PRO A 196 -1.73 17.06 -9.25
N SER A 197 -0.53 17.39 -8.79
CA SER A 197 0.64 16.52 -8.87
C SER A 197 0.48 15.28 -7.98
N LEU A 198 1.29 14.24 -8.23
CA LEU A 198 1.32 13.03 -7.39
C LEU A 198 1.68 13.34 -5.93
N LYS A 199 2.48 14.40 -5.69
CA LYS A 199 2.86 14.82 -4.34
C LYS A 199 1.65 15.40 -3.61
N GLU A 200 0.91 16.29 -4.24
CA GLU A 200 -0.29 16.90 -3.67
C GLU A 200 -1.38 15.85 -3.42
N ILE A 201 -1.58 14.92 -4.36
CA ILE A 201 -2.53 13.80 -4.18
C ILE A 201 -2.14 12.98 -2.93
N ARG A 202 -0.85 12.68 -2.75
CA ARG A 202 -0.37 11.97 -1.56
C ARG A 202 -0.62 12.74 -0.28
N GLU A 203 -0.32 14.05 -0.26
CA GLU A 203 -0.53 14.91 0.91
C GLU A 203 -2.02 14.96 1.31
N VAL A 204 -2.92 15.05 0.33
CA VAL A 204 -4.37 14.95 0.55
C VAL A 204 -4.74 13.62 1.18
N VAL A 205 -4.30 12.49 0.60
CA VAL A 205 -4.62 11.15 1.15
C VAL A 205 -4.11 11.00 2.58
N MET A 206 -2.89 11.47 2.89
CA MET A 206 -2.33 11.40 4.25
C MET A 206 -3.17 12.22 5.24
N SER A 207 -3.57 13.44 4.87
CA SER A 207 -4.44 14.30 5.67
C SER A 207 -5.83 13.69 5.90
N GLU A 208 -6.41 13.07 4.87
CA GLU A 208 -7.70 12.40 4.99
C GLU A 208 -7.61 11.15 5.89
N LEU A 209 -6.54 10.37 5.80
CA LEU A 209 -6.31 9.23 6.69
C LEU A 209 -6.14 9.66 8.15
N GLU A 210 -5.59 10.85 8.42
CA GLU A 210 -5.53 11.40 9.77
C GLU A 210 -6.92 11.73 10.32
N LYS A 211 -7.85 12.17 9.47
CA LYS A 211 -9.24 12.46 9.85
C LYS A 211 -10.12 11.20 9.93
N LEU A 212 -9.71 10.09 9.33
CA LEU A 212 -10.45 8.84 9.41
C LEU A 212 -10.44 8.28 10.86
N PRO A 213 -11.60 7.90 11.43
CA PRO A 213 -11.66 7.21 12.72
C PRO A 213 -10.85 5.91 12.73
N GLU A 214 -10.29 5.57 13.89
CA GLU A 214 -9.30 4.49 13.99
C GLU A 214 -9.89 3.10 13.70
N ASN A 215 -11.17 2.87 14.01
CA ASN A 215 -11.85 1.62 13.70
C ASN A 215 -11.91 1.35 12.19
N TYR A 216 -12.04 2.38 11.34
CA TYR A 216 -12.04 2.21 9.89
C TYR A 216 -10.64 1.95 9.30
N LYS A 217 -9.58 2.03 10.10
CA LYS A 217 -8.21 1.66 9.69
C LYS A 217 -7.86 0.23 10.06
N ASP A 218 -8.75 -0.48 10.76
CA ASP A 218 -8.55 -1.88 11.12
C ASP A 218 -8.69 -2.77 9.88
N ILE A 219 -7.58 -3.41 9.50
CA ILE A 219 -7.55 -4.34 8.35
C ILE A 219 -8.16 -5.71 8.67
N THR A 220 -8.51 -6.00 9.93
CA THR A 220 -9.00 -7.30 10.40
C THR A 220 -10.50 -7.33 10.64
N ARG A 221 -11.15 -6.16 10.68
CA ARG A 221 -12.58 -6.03 10.99
C ARG A 221 -13.24 -5.07 10.02
N HIS A 222 -14.42 -5.46 9.57
CA HIS A 222 -15.27 -4.59 8.75
C HIS A 222 -16.10 -3.67 9.65
N TYR A 223 -16.13 -2.39 9.29
CA TYR A 223 -16.98 -1.38 9.90
C TYR A 223 -17.72 -0.63 8.80
N ASP A 224 -19.04 -0.52 8.92
CA ASP A 224 -19.83 0.26 7.98
C ASP A 224 -19.67 1.76 8.27
N TYR A 225 -19.30 2.52 7.24
CA TYR A 225 -19.31 3.98 7.28
C TYR A 225 -20.72 4.47 6.96
N GLU A 226 -21.29 5.31 7.83
CA GLU A 226 -22.66 5.76 7.67
C GLU A 226 -22.78 6.71 6.46
N VAL A 227 -23.68 6.37 5.53
CA VAL A 227 -24.04 7.23 4.40
C VAL A 227 -25.54 7.47 4.40
N LYS A 228 -25.95 8.69 4.72
CA LYS A 228 -27.35 9.12 4.76
C LYS A 228 -27.82 9.57 3.38
N ILE A 229 -28.95 9.02 2.93
CA ILE A 229 -29.50 9.35 1.61
C ILE A 229 -30.81 10.12 1.81
N LEU A 230 -30.71 11.45 1.74
CA LEU A 230 -31.86 12.34 1.92
C LEU A 230 -32.58 12.60 0.60
N ASP A 231 -33.78 13.19 0.62
CA ASP A 231 -34.46 13.69 -0.59
C ASP A 231 -34.52 12.63 -1.72
N TRP A 232 -34.80 11.38 -1.37
CA TRP A 232 -34.88 10.25 -2.33
C TRP A 232 -36.24 10.18 -3.04
N GLU A 233 -37.26 10.75 -2.42
CA GLU A 233 -38.61 11.00 -2.98
C GLU A 233 -38.62 12.21 -3.94
#